data_AF-A1HQ27-F1
#
_entry.id   AF-A1HQ27-F1
#
_cell.length_a   1.000
_cell.length_b   1.000
_cell.length_c   1.000
_cell.angle_alpha   90.00
_cell.angle_beta   90.00
_cell.angle_gamma   90.00
#
_symmetry.space_group_name_H-M   'P 1'
#
loop_
_entity.id
_entity.type
_entity.pdbx_description
1 polymer ?
#
loop_
_entity_poly.entity_id
_entity_poly.type
_entity_poly.pdbx_seq_one_letter_code
_entity_poly.pdbx_strand_id
1 'polypeptide(L)'
;MYRLLCPDMTVNTLHEIDLNDLERLGICGIIFDLDNTIVPWNSLEMCPRITDWLNEVQARGFKVAIVSNNWQKRVKEIAQRFNLPFVSRAYKPAKAGFRRALAVLGVQPHQAAVVGDQLFTDILGGNRLGLYTIWVKPLTTKEFIGTRIHRQFEKLAVLLLRAKGLMK
;
A
#
# COMPACT_ATOMS: atom_id res chain seq x y z
N MET A 1 18.32 0.31 11.18
CA MET A 1 16.94 0.01 11.62
C MET A 1 15.94 1.06 11.12
N TYR A 2 16.15 2.36 11.37
CA TYR A 2 15.21 3.44 10.98
C TYR A 2 14.89 3.52 9.49
N ARG A 3 15.85 3.19 8.61
CA ARG A 3 15.67 3.25 7.15
C ARG A 3 14.53 2.35 6.64
N LEU A 4 14.19 1.27 7.33
CA LEU A 4 13.07 0.41 6.96
C LEU A 4 11.70 1.05 7.19
N LEU A 5 11.65 2.15 7.94
CA LEU A 5 10.45 2.95 8.18
C LEU A 5 10.44 4.23 7.34
N CYS A 6 11.44 4.45 6.49
CA CYS A 6 11.43 5.58 5.56
C CYS A 6 10.77 5.12 4.26
N PRO A 7 9.65 5.72 3.85
CA PRO A 7 9.10 5.48 2.53
C PRO A 7 9.97 6.16 1.47
N ASP A 8 9.96 5.61 0.26
CA ASP A 8 10.62 6.23 -0.89
C ASP A 8 9.83 7.44 -1.41
N MET A 9 8.49 7.36 -1.32
CA MET A 9 7.56 8.42 -1.70
C MET A 9 6.49 8.62 -0.63
N THR A 10 6.12 9.87 -0.34
CA THR A 10 4.97 10.21 0.51
C THR A 10 3.98 11.05 -0.27
N VAL A 11 2.70 10.67 -0.26
CA VAL A 11 1.63 11.36 -0.98
C VAL A 11 0.40 11.56 -0.09
N ASN A 12 -0.42 12.58 -0.38
CA ASN A 12 -1.69 12.76 0.34
C ASN A 12 -2.82 11.94 -0.26
N THR A 13 -2.80 11.71 -1.57
CA THR A 13 -3.82 10.94 -2.29
C THR A 13 -3.18 10.06 -3.35
N LEU A 14 -3.86 8.98 -3.76
CA LEU A 14 -3.35 8.08 -4.80
C LEU A 14 -3.12 8.81 -6.14
N HIS A 15 -3.89 9.86 -6.42
CA HIS A 15 -3.76 10.68 -7.64
C HIS A 15 -2.49 11.51 -7.72
N GLU A 16 -1.77 11.70 -6.61
CA GLU A 16 -0.47 12.38 -6.61
C GLU A 16 0.67 11.45 -7.05
N ILE A 17 0.39 10.14 -7.21
CA ILE A 17 1.36 9.19 -7.73
C ILE A 17 1.44 9.36 -9.25
N ASP A 18 2.53 9.93 -9.74
CA ASP A 18 2.81 10.00 -11.17
C ASP A 18 3.19 8.61 -11.70
N LEU A 19 2.34 8.04 -12.54
CA LEU A 19 2.55 6.72 -13.12
C LEU A 19 3.73 6.71 -14.10
N ASN A 20 4.03 7.83 -14.76
CA ASN A 20 5.21 7.93 -15.62
C ASN A 20 6.50 7.87 -14.79
N ASP A 21 6.49 8.39 -13.55
CA ASP A 21 7.64 8.31 -12.65
C ASP A 21 7.89 6.86 -12.24
N LEU A 22 6.83 6.11 -11.94
CA LEU A 22 6.93 4.68 -11.63
C LEU A 22 7.51 3.90 -12.82
N GLU A 23 7.03 4.15 -14.04
CA GLU A 23 7.57 3.53 -15.26
C GLU A 23 9.06 3.84 -15.44
N ARG A 24 9.49 5.10 -15.24
CA ARG A 24 10.91 5.50 -15.33
C ARG A 24 11.78 4.84 -14.27
N LEU A 25 11.21 4.52 -13.10
CA LEU A 25 11.87 3.74 -12.06
C LEU A 25 11.92 2.23 -12.37
N GLY A 26 11.36 1.78 -13.50
CA GLY A 26 11.29 0.37 -13.88
C GLY A 26 10.22 -0.42 -13.12
N ILE A 27 9.28 0.28 -12.48
CA ILE A 27 8.17 -0.33 -11.75
C ILE A 27 7.10 -0.73 -12.75
N CYS A 28 6.71 -2.00 -12.74
CA CYS A 28 5.63 -2.55 -13.56
C CYS A 28 4.60 -3.34 -12.74
N GLY A 29 4.87 -3.55 -11.44
CA GLY A 29 3.94 -4.15 -10.49
C GLY A 29 3.53 -3.16 -9.39
N ILE A 30 2.26 -3.17 -8.99
CA ILE A 30 1.79 -2.37 -7.85
C ILE A 30 0.99 -3.25 -6.89
N ILE A 31 1.41 -3.24 -5.63
CA ILE A 31 0.73 -3.91 -4.53
C ILE A 31 0.04 -2.83 -3.69
N PHE A 32 -1.29 -2.87 -3.63
CA PHE A 32 -2.05 -1.96 -2.78
C PHE A 32 -2.45 -2.61 -1.47
N ASP A 33 -2.33 -1.85 -0.38
CA ASP A 33 -3.20 -2.07 0.76
C ASP A 33 -4.67 -1.75 0.41
N LEU A 34 -5.60 -2.29 1.20
CA LEU A 34 -7.03 -2.11 0.99
C LEU A 34 -7.62 -1.00 1.87
N ASP A 35 -7.54 -1.17 3.19
CA ASP A 35 -8.33 -0.40 4.15
C ASP A 35 -7.65 0.92 4.49
N ASN A 36 -8.38 2.02 4.34
CA ASN A 36 -7.86 3.39 4.41
C ASN A 36 -6.80 3.73 3.34
N THR A 37 -6.55 2.84 2.38
CA THR A 37 -5.74 3.09 1.17
C THR A 37 -6.63 3.23 -0.08
N ILE A 38 -7.32 2.15 -0.49
CA ILE A 38 -8.23 2.15 -1.66
C ILE A 38 -9.68 2.43 -1.23
N VAL A 39 -10.10 1.86 -0.09
CA VAL A 39 -11.44 1.99 0.47
C VAL A 39 -11.39 2.47 1.91
N PRO A 40 -12.33 3.30 2.37
CA PRO A 40 -12.49 3.57 3.79
C PRO A 40 -12.68 2.26 4.58
N TRP A 41 -12.15 2.22 5.80
CA TRP A 41 -12.29 1.05 6.66
C TRP A 41 -13.76 0.68 6.88
N ASN A 42 -14.05 -0.61 6.76
CA ASN A 42 -15.39 -1.21 6.86
C ASN A 42 -16.46 -0.60 5.92
N SER A 43 -16.03 0.12 4.87
CA SER A 43 -16.91 0.57 3.78
C SER A 43 -16.73 -0.32 2.55
N LEU A 44 -17.80 -0.48 1.78
CA LEU A 44 -17.79 -1.03 0.43
C LEU A 44 -17.90 0.07 -0.64
N GLU A 45 -18.10 1.32 -0.22
CA GLU A 45 -18.17 2.46 -1.12
C GLU A 45 -16.76 2.94 -1.44
N MET A 46 -16.48 3.00 -2.73
CA MET A 46 -15.24 3.58 -3.26
C MET A 46 -15.55 4.94 -3.85
N CYS A 47 -14.65 5.89 -3.61
CA CYS A 47 -14.68 7.16 -4.31
C CYS A 47 -14.52 6.90 -5.82
N PRO A 48 -15.40 7.44 -6.69
CA PRO A 48 -15.28 7.28 -8.15
C PRO A 48 -13.90 7.65 -8.67
N ARG A 49 -13.29 8.70 -8.10
CA ARG A 49 -11.94 9.15 -8.44
C ARG A 49 -10.89 8.04 -8.25
N ILE A 50 -11.00 7.22 -7.20
CA ILE A 50 -10.07 6.09 -6.95
C ILE A 50 -10.33 4.95 -7.92
N THR A 51 -11.61 4.67 -8.22
CA THR A 51 -12.01 3.69 -9.23
C THR A 51 -11.41 4.03 -10.60
N ASP A 52 -11.56 5.28 -11.04
CA ASP A 52 -11.04 5.75 -12.33
C ASP A 52 -9.52 5.67 -12.38
N TRP A 53 -8.85 6.05 -11.30
CA TRP A 53 -7.40 5.97 -11.21
C TRP A 53 -6.88 4.52 -11.23
N LEU A 54 -7.54 3.59 -10.54
CA LEU A 54 -7.18 2.16 -10.63
C LEU A 54 -7.41 1.59 -12.04
N ASN A 55 -8.43 2.06 -12.75
CA ASN A 55 -8.65 1.69 -14.15
C ASN A 55 -7.54 2.27 -15.05
N GLU A 56 -7.10 3.51 -14.83
CA GLU A 56 -5.97 4.11 -15.54
C GLU A 56 -4.68 3.31 -15.32
N VAL A 57 -4.38 2.95 -14.06
CA VAL A 57 -3.22 2.14 -13.70
C VAL A 57 -3.22 0.81 -14.49
N GLN A 58 -4.36 0.11 -14.53
CA GLN A 58 -4.46 -1.13 -15.31
C GLN A 58 -4.38 -0.90 -16.82
N ALA A 59 -4.98 0.17 -17.33
CA ALA A 59 -4.95 0.53 -18.76
C ALA A 59 -3.54 0.84 -19.26
N ARG A 60 -2.67 1.38 -18.39
CA ARG A 60 -1.23 1.57 -18.66
C ARG A 60 -0.41 0.28 -18.60
N GLY A 61 -1.02 -0.84 -18.25
CA GLY A 61 -0.37 -2.15 -18.23
C GLY A 61 0.35 -2.50 -16.94
N PHE A 62 0.18 -1.72 -15.86
CA PHE A 62 0.67 -2.13 -14.55
C PHE A 62 -0.02 -3.40 -14.08
N LYS A 63 0.75 -4.33 -13.55
CA LYS A 63 0.22 -5.53 -12.91
C LYS A 63 -0.13 -5.19 -11.47
N VAL A 64 -1.42 -5.27 -11.12
CA VAL A 64 -1.91 -4.81 -9.83
C VAL A 64 -2.37 -5.98 -8.95
N ALA A 65 -2.02 -5.97 -7.66
CA ALA A 65 -2.55 -6.90 -6.66
C ALA A 65 -2.95 -6.17 -5.38
N ILE A 66 -3.91 -6.74 -4.64
CA ILE A 66 -4.30 -6.25 -3.30
C ILE A 66 -3.67 -7.15 -2.24
N VAL A 67 -3.03 -6.57 -1.22
CA VAL A 67 -2.51 -7.29 -0.04
C VAL A 67 -3.06 -6.65 1.22
N SER A 68 -3.90 -7.39 1.95
CA SER A 68 -4.58 -6.88 3.14
C SER A 68 -4.48 -7.85 4.32
N ASN A 69 -4.41 -7.30 5.53
CA ASN A 69 -4.54 -8.05 6.77
C ASN A 69 -5.99 -8.46 7.09
N ASN A 70 -6.96 -7.98 6.32
CA ASN A 70 -8.37 -8.25 6.53
C ASN A 70 -8.80 -9.65 6.07
N TRP A 71 -10.03 -10.03 6.41
CA TRP A 71 -10.63 -11.32 6.08
C TRP A 71 -10.92 -11.45 4.59
N GLN A 72 -10.82 -12.68 4.09
CA GLN A 72 -10.97 -13.00 2.67
C GLN A 72 -12.24 -12.43 2.05
N LYS A 73 -13.40 -12.51 2.76
CA LYS A 73 -14.68 -12.01 2.25
C LYS A 73 -14.59 -10.55 1.82
N ARG A 74 -14.12 -9.66 2.70
CA ARG A 74 -13.97 -8.23 2.42
C ARG A 74 -12.98 -7.94 1.29
N VAL A 75 -11.81 -8.59 1.33
CA VAL A 75 -10.77 -8.37 0.31
C VAL A 75 -11.27 -8.82 -1.07
N LYS A 76 -11.92 -9.98 -1.13
CA LYS A 76 -12.49 -10.55 -2.35
C LYS A 76 -13.57 -9.65 -2.95
N GLU A 77 -14.48 -9.13 -2.12
CA GLU A 77 -15.57 -8.26 -2.60
C GLU A 77 -15.06 -7.00 -3.31
N ILE A 78 -13.96 -6.40 -2.85
CA ILE A 78 -13.36 -5.24 -3.53
C ILE A 78 -12.50 -5.67 -4.72
N ALA A 79 -11.66 -6.70 -4.55
CA ALA A 79 -10.77 -7.18 -5.61
C ALA A 79 -11.54 -7.64 -6.86
N GLN A 80 -12.69 -8.29 -6.69
CA GLN A 80 -13.53 -8.76 -7.79
C GLN A 80 -14.11 -7.63 -8.64
N ARG A 81 -14.32 -6.42 -8.08
CA ARG A 81 -14.83 -5.27 -8.86
C ARG A 81 -13.89 -4.82 -9.96
N PHE A 82 -12.59 -5.05 -9.75
CA PHE A 82 -11.52 -4.67 -10.68
C PHE A 82 -10.84 -5.89 -11.29
N ASN A 83 -11.36 -7.10 -11.06
CA ASN A 83 -10.76 -8.36 -11.47
C ASN A 83 -9.28 -8.51 -11.03
N LEU A 84 -8.95 -8.04 -9.83
CA LEU A 84 -7.58 -8.03 -9.32
C LEU A 84 -7.24 -9.29 -8.53
N PRO A 85 -6.02 -9.85 -8.67
CA PRO A 85 -5.52 -10.83 -7.72
C PRO A 85 -5.39 -10.20 -6.33
N PHE A 86 -5.58 -11.03 -5.29
CA PHE A 86 -5.47 -10.56 -3.92
C PHE A 86 -4.87 -11.59 -2.96
N VAL A 87 -4.29 -11.09 -1.87
CA VAL A 87 -3.84 -11.85 -0.72
C VAL A 87 -4.52 -11.28 0.53
N SER A 88 -5.41 -12.05 1.13
CA SER A 88 -6.05 -11.74 2.40
C SER A 88 -5.28 -12.37 3.56
N ARG A 89 -5.55 -11.91 4.79
CA ARG A 89 -4.82 -12.33 6.01
C ARG A 89 -3.31 -12.36 5.75
N ALA A 90 -2.79 -11.28 5.18
CA ALA A 90 -1.40 -11.20 4.75
C ALA A 90 -0.40 -11.17 5.92
N TYR A 91 -0.86 -10.82 7.12
CA TYR A 91 -0.06 -10.65 8.34
C TYR A 91 1.10 -9.66 8.16
N LYS A 92 0.91 -8.60 7.36
CA LYS A 92 1.84 -7.47 7.23
C LYS A 92 2.21 -6.94 8.62
N PRO A 93 3.51 -6.70 8.92
CA PRO A 93 4.62 -6.55 7.97
C PRO A 93 5.35 -7.86 7.60
N ALA A 94 4.76 -9.03 7.81
CA ALA A 94 5.37 -10.29 7.38
C ALA A 94 5.55 -10.33 5.84
N LYS A 95 6.70 -10.84 5.39
CA LYS A 95 7.08 -10.90 3.97
C LYS A 95 6.19 -11.84 3.15
N ALA A 96 5.52 -12.80 3.80
CA ALA A 96 4.84 -13.89 3.11
C ALA A 96 3.67 -13.42 2.23
N GLY A 97 2.91 -12.40 2.67
CA GLY A 97 1.82 -11.83 1.88
C GLY A 97 2.32 -11.12 0.63
N PHE A 98 3.32 -10.24 0.78
CA PHE A 98 3.96 -9.53 -0.33
C PHE A 98 4.60 -10.48 -1.34
N ARG A 99 5.33 -11.51 -0.88
CA ARG A 99 5.93 -12.52 -1.78
C ARG A 99 4.89 -13.27 -2.61
N ARG A 100 3.75 -13.61 -2.01
CA ARG A 100 2.63 -14.22 -2.75
C ARG A 100 2.10 -13.28 -3.82
N ALA A 101 1.91 -12.00 -3.50
CA ALA A 101 1.48 -11.02 -4.49
C ALA A 101 2.50 -10.88 -5.63
N LEU A 102 3.79 -10.72 -5.33
CA LEU A 102 4.85 -10.66 -6.35
C LEU A 102 4.86 -11.90 -7.26
N ALA A 103 4.68 -13.09 -6.69
CA ALA A 103 4.62 -14.33 -7.45
C ALA A 103 3.41 -14.37 -8.40
N VAL A 104 2.23 -13.92 -7.94
CA VAL A 104 1.03 -13.84 -8.78
C VAL A 104 1.17 -12.79 -9.88
N LEU A 105 1.81 -11.67 -9.58
CA LEU A 105 2.13 -10.63 -10.58
C LEU A 105 3.24 -11.08 -11.54
N GLY A 106 4.07 -12.05 -11.16
CA GLY A 106 5.23 -12.48 -11.94
C GLY A 106 6.23 -11.33 -12.13
N VAL A 107 6.55 -10.62 -11.04
CA VAL A 107 7.51 -9.50 -11.03
C VAL A 107 8.52 -9.67 -9.90
N GLN A 108 9.73 -9.12 -10.08
CA GLN A 108 10.74 -9.09 -9.03
C GLN A 108 10.47 -7.95 -8.04
N PRO A 109 10.97 -8.03 -6.79
CA PRO A 109 10.73 -6.99 -5.79
C PRO A 109 11.10 -5.57 -6.24
N HIS A 110 12.24 -5.40 -6.93
CA HIS A 110 12.70 -4.09 -7.41
C HIS A 110 11.86 -3.51 -8.56
N GLN A 111 11.00 -4.33 -9.18
CA GLN A 111 10.07 -3.91 -10.25
C GLN A 111 8.68 -3.60 -9.70
N ALA A 112 8.50 -3.62 -8.38
CA ALA A 112 7.19 -3.47 -7.76
C ALA A 112 7.18 -2.37 -6.70
N ALA A 113 6.09 -1.60 -6.70
CA ALA A 113 5.76 -0.68 -5.63
C ALA A 113 4.76 -1.32 -4.65
N VAL A 114 4.87 -0.98 -3.37
CA VAL A 114 3.78 -1.12 -2.40
C VAL A 114 3.22 0.26 -2.06
N VAL A 115 1.90 0.38 -2.08
CA VAL A 115 1.18 1.59 -1.71
C VAL A 115 0.28 1.27 -0.53
N GLY A 116 0.46 1.98 0.58
CA GLY A 116 -0.33 1.79 1.79
C GLY A 116 -0.23 2.95 2.75
N ASP A 117 -1.08 2.96 3.75
CA ASP A 117 -1.27 4.10 4.65
C ASP A 117 -0.67 3.89 6.05
N GLN A 118 -0.10 2.72 6.29
CA GLN A 118 0.48 2.33 7.57
C GLN A 118 2.00 2.11 7.47
N LEU A 119 2.75 2.82 8.31
CA LEU A 119 4.21 2.80 8.31
C LEU A 119 4.74 1.45 8.81
N PHE A 120 4.14 0.89 9.86
CA PHE A 120 4.64 -0.33 10.50
C PHE A 120 4.20 -1.62 9.81
N THR A 121 3.28 -1.55 8.84
CA THR A 121 2.81 -2.70 8.09
C THR A 121 3.31 -2.63 6.65
N ASP A 122 2.84 -1.65 5.87
CA ASP A 122 3.06 -1.57 4.43
C ASP A 122 4.48 -1.14 4.11
N ILE A 123 4.91 0.00 4.66
CA ILE A 123 6.23 0.56 4.39
C ILE A 123 7.32 -0.34 4.97
N LEU A 124 7.18 -0.74 6.23
CA LEU A 124 8.10 -1.70 6.83
C LEU A 124 8.14 -3.03 6.05
N GLY A 125 6.99 -3.54 5.63
CA GLY A 125 6.88 -4.78 4.89
C GLY A 125 7.57 -4.73 3.52
N GLY A 126 7.32 -3.67 2.75
CA GLY A 126 7.91 -3.43 1.44
C GLY A 126 9.42 -3.19 1.50
N ASN A 127 9.87 -2.33 2.41
CA ASN A 127 11.29 -2.05 2.59
C ASN A 127 12.08 -3.30 2.98
N ARG A 128 11.50 -4.21 3.77
CA ARG A 128 12.13 -5.49 4.12
C ARG A 128 12.30 -6.45 2.92
N LEU A 129 11.63 -6.18 1.80
CA LEU A 129 11.73 -6.93 0.55
C LEU A 129 12.44 -6.16 -0.57
N GLY A 130 12.78 -4.89 -0.37
CA GLY A 130 13.35 -4.03 -1.40
C GLY A 130 12.33 -3.60 -2.46
N LEU A 131 11.05 -3.51 -2.08
CA LEU A 131 10.02 -2.85 -2.91
C LEU A 131 10.23 -1.35 -2.89
N TYR A 132 9.76 -0.67 -3.93
CA TYR A 132 9.54 0.77 -3.85
C TYR A 132 8.34 1.04 -2.93
N THR A 133 8.48 1.93 -1.94
CA THR A 133 7.46 2.13 -0.91
C THR A 133 6.81 3.51 -1.02
N ILE A 134 5.49 3.53 -1.19
CA ILE A 134 4.69 4.73 -1.30
C ILE A 134 3.76 4.80 -0.09
N TRP A 135 4.01 5.78 0.78
CA TRP A 135 3.17 6.05 1.94
C TRP A 135 2.10 7.07 1.61
N VAL A 136 0.83 6.67 1.68
CA VAL A 136 -0.31 7.55 1.42
C VAL A 136 -1.02 7.93 2.72
N LYS A 137 -1.59 9.13 2.78
CA LYS A 137 -2.44 9.49 3.93
C LYS A 137 -3.70 8.60 3.97
N PRO A 138 -4.13 8.17 5.18
CA PRO A 138 -5.32 7.35 5.31
C PRO A 138 -6.57 8.11 4.84
N LEU A 139 -7.48 7.43 4.13
CA LEU A 139 -8.74 8.01 3.64
C LEU A 139 -9.64 8.50 4.77
N THR A 140 -9.63 7.84 5.93
CA THR A 140 -10.44 8.21 7.09
C THR A 140 -9.70 7.97 8.40
N THR A 141 -10.22 8.53 9.49
CA THR A 141 -9.75 8.22 10.85
C THR A 141 -10.44 7.02 11.49
N LYS A 142 -11.38 6.37 10.77
CA LYS A 142 -12.16 5.23 11.29
C LYS A 142 -11.38 3.94 11.06
N GLU A 143 -11.11 3.20 12.12
CA GLU A 143 -10.33 1.96 12.07
C GLU A 143 -10.53 1.11 13.32
N PHE A 144 -10.00 -0.12 13.30
CA PHE A 144 -9.97 -0.99 14.47
C PHE A 144 -9.17 -0.36 15.64
N ILE A 145 -9.60 -0.63 16.88
CA ILE A 145 -9.01 -0.02 18.10
C ILE A 145 -7.50 -0.28 18.19
N GLY A 146 -7.07 -1.51 17.92
CA GLY A 146 -5.65 -1.87 17.91
C GLY A 146 -4.84 -1.06 16.89
N THR A 147 -5.41 -0.80 15.71
CA THR A 147 -4.80 0.03 14.67
C THR A 147 -4.66 1.48 15.13
N ARG A 148 -5.68 2.02 15.81
CA ARG A 148 -5.65 3.38 16.35
C ARG A 148 -4.52 3.59 17.37
N ILE A 149 -4.24 2.59 18.19
CA ILE A 149 -3.10 2.61 19.13
C ILE A 149 -1.78 2.55 18.36
N HIS A 150 -1.65 1.64 17.40
CA HIS A 150 -0.46 1.53 16.54
C HIS A 150 -0.16 2.86 15.82
N ARG A 151 -1.18 3.58 15.35
CA ARG A 151 -1.00 4.90 14.73
C ARG A 151 -0.38 5.94 15.64
N GLN A 152 -0.59 5.89 16.96
CA GLN A 152 0.07 6.84 17.87
C GLN A 152 1.57 6.57 17.91
N PHE A 153 1.96 5.29 17.94
CA PHE A 153 3.36 4.90 17.85
C PHE A 153 3.96 5.25 16.48
N GLU A 154 3.21 5.09 15.39
CA GLU A 154 3.65 5.52 14.05
C GLU A 154 3.89 7.03 14.00
N LYS A 155 2.98 7.85 14.57
CA LYS A 155 3.18 9.30 14.65
C LYS A 155 4.46 9.66 15.40
N LEU A 156 4.72 9.00 16.53
CA LEU A 156 5.97 9.21 17.26
C LEU A 156 7.18 8.81 16.42
N ALA A 157 7.13 7.68 15.72
CA ALA A 157 8.19 7.25 14.82
C ALA A 157 8.44 8.29 13.71
N VAL A 158 7.38 8.84 13.10
CA VAL A 158 7.47 9.88 12.07
C VAL A 158 8.14 11.14 12.62
N LEU A 159 7.75 11.59 13.82
CA LEU A 159 8.40 12.74 14.47
C LEU A 159 9.89 12.51 14.68
N LEU A 160 10.27 11.30 15.13
CA LEU A 160 11.67 10.93 15.31
C LEU A 160 12.44 10.84 13.98
N LEU A 161 11.82 10.31 12.92
CA LEU A 161 12.42 10.23 11.59
C LEU A 161 12.65 11.62 11.00
N ARG A 162 11.70 12.53 11.16
CA ARG A 162 11.82 13.94 10.75
C ARG A 162 12.89 14.68 11.53
N ALA A 163 12.93 14.52 12.85
CA ALA A 163 13.96 15.14 13.69
C ALA A 163 15.38 14.67 13.31
N LYS A 164 15.51 13.47 12.73
CA LYS A 164 16.77 12.92 12.20
C LYS A 164 17.04 13.26 10.74
N GLY A 165 16.17 14.03 10.07
CA GLY A 165 16.30 14.37 8.65
C GLY A 165 16.11 13.18 7.69
N LEU A 166 15.55 12.06 8.16
CA LEU A 166 15.37 10.83 7.39
C LEU A 166 14.05 10.78 6.61
N MET A 167 13.16 11.75 6.85
CA MET A 167 11.86 11.87 6.22
C MET A 167 11.54 13.36 6.12
N LYS A 168 11.02 13.79 4.96
CA LYS A 168 10.60 15.18 4.73
C LYS A 168 9.19 15.44 5.29
#